data_AF-A0A5B9ET62-F1
#
_entry.id   AF-A0A5B9ET62-F1
#
_cell.length_a   1.000
_cell.length_b   1.000
_cell.length_c   1.000
_cell.angle_alpha   90.00
_cell.angle_beta   90.00
_cell.angle_gamma   90.00
#
_symmetry.space_group_name_H-M   'P 1'
#
loop_
_entity.id
_entity.type
_entity.pdbx_description
1 polymer ?
#
loop_
_entity_poly.entity_id
_entity_poly.type
_entity_poly.pdbx_seq_one_letter_code
_entity_poly.pdbx_strand_id
1 'polypeptide(L)'
;MKPQASTFLDDFDDPLITTEGDEEAHEDDLWFLPGPLEEGPDDLPPGPRAEPPDTSVIDDWTKAEGTHAARLAKVAGRLGALDDRLLRGPNGWRHRLALIETADLSWLAGDRVSSDRLALWISMRLSGAQDDPEALARIGWAVRRLTGGPGPKVDLAAFLDRRDPENIEDSAERFEDRAGGWQAVMTAASDLHPITRACMGYHLWSMAGLGQHGDQIEAAVTAARIAASDGSGAVFAPLAMGGAGGLRASGLPLERLDRWLDGMDSAILTAMRHLDGIEEWGVRAKSAMAQLSGRTPVALRKVLTEWPLTSAPMAEALTGASRAAVQRNLIRLEERGLIREMTGQGRFRMWRIDI
;
A
#
# COMPACT_ATOMS: atom_id res chain seq x y z
N MET A 1 17.76 -64.66 113.56
CA MET A 1 17.94 -64.56 112.09
C MET A 1 18.36 -63.14 111.77
N LYS A 2 19.61 -62.99 111.31
CA LYS A 2 20.28 -61.78 110.80
C LYS A 2 20.36 -61.93 109.26
N PRO A 3 20.56 -60.88 108.42
CA PRO A 3 21.69 -59.97 108.61
C PRO A 3 21.54 -58.49 108.21
N GLN A 4 22.49 -57.72 108.74
CA GLN A 4 22.98 -56.43 108.26
C GLN A 4 23.78 -56.60 106.96
N ALA A 5 23.80 -55.59 106.10
CA ALA A 5 24.92 -55.22 105.23
C ALA A 5 24.65 -53.76 104.77
N SER A 6 25.42 -52.76 105.19
CA SER A 6 26.81 -52.42 104.86
C SER A 6 26.95 -51.59 103.58
N THR A 7 27.28 -50.32 103.80
CA THR A 7 27.99 -49.38 102.93
C THR A 7 29.26 -49.99 102.35
N PHE A 8 29.53 -49.81 101.06
CA PHE A 8 30.87 -49.92 100.46
C PHE A 8 31.04 -48.97 99.28
N LEU A 9 32.22 -48.34 99.25
CA LEU A 9 32.84 -47.55 98.19
C LEU A 9 33.57 -48.47 97.18
N ASP A 10 33.81 -47.88 96.00
CA ASP A 10 34.93 -48.06 95.06
C ASP A 10 35.04 -49.28 94.11
N ASP A 11 34.91 -48.92 92.81
CA ASP A 11 35.98 -48.92 91.77
C ASP A 11 36.17 -50.12 90.81
N PHE A 12 36.68 -49.76 89.62
CA PHE A 12 37.18 -50.54 88.45
C PHE A 12 36.14 -50.97 87.37
N ASP A 13 36.30 -50.81 86.04
CA ASP A 13 37.45 -50.68 85.09
C ASP A 13 36.94 -50.08 83.73
N ASP A 14 37.57 -49.05 83.13
CA ASP A 14 38.59 -49.05 82.01
C ASP A 14 37.95 -48.86 80.59
N PRO A 15 38.62 -48.47 79.47
CA PRO A 15 39.89 -47.74 79.20
C PRO A 15 39.81 -46.58 78.16
N LEU A 16 40.91 -45.81 78.06
CA LEU A 16 41.58 -45.25 76.85
C LEU A 16 40.76 -44.47 75.78
N ILE A 17 41.11 -43.19 75.55
CA ILE A 17 41.82 -42.68 74.35
C ILE A 17 41.84 -41.14 74.37
N THR A 18 43.03 -40.59 74.18
CA THR A 18 43.36 -39.20 73.89
C THR A 18 42.87 -38.78 72.50
N THR A 19 42.13 -37.69 72.35
CA THR A 19 42.00 -36.88 71.12
C THR A 19 41.40 -35.52 71.51
N GLU A 20 42.17 -34.43 71.49
CA GLU A 20 42.36 -33.51 70.35
C GLU A 20 41.27 -32.43 70.26
N GLY A 21 41.72 -31.18 70.21
CA GLY A 21 41.07 -30.10 69.45
C GLY A 21 39.89 -29.39 70.08
N ASP A 22 40.15 -28.25 70.73
CA ASP A 22 39.30 -27.08 70.53
C ASP A 22 39.39 -26.71 69.05
N GLU A 23 38.41 -27.11 68.24
CA GLU A 23 38.12 -26.48 66.96
C GLU A 23 36.79 -25.74 67.13
N GLU A 24 36.88 -24.41 67.25
CA GLU A 24 35.75 -23.54 66.99
C GLU A 24 35.23 -23.88 65.58
N ALA A 25 34.11 -24.60 65.51
CA ALA A 25 33.44 -24.89 64.25
C ALA A 25 33.04 -23.56 63.61
N HIS A 26 33.82 -23.13 62.62
CA HIS A 26 33.56 -21.94 61.82
C HIS A 26 32.18 -22.10 61.16
N GLU A 27 31.36 -21.06 61.15
CA GLU A 27 29.97 -21.11 60.61
C GLU A 27 29.91 -21.57 59.15
N ASP A 28 31.04 -21.54 58.44
CA ASP A 28 31.21 -22.03 57.07
C ASP A 28 31.19 -23.57 56.94
N ASP A 29 31.30 -24.33 58.04
CA ASP A 29 31.33 -25.81 58.04
C ASP A 29 29.95 -26.44 58.35
N LEU A 30 28.91 -25.60 58.48
CA LEU A 30 27.52 -26.00 58.64
C LEU A 30 26.86 -26.34 57.28
N TRP A 31 27.52 -27.15 56.45
CA TRP A 31 27.03 -27.53 55.11
C TRP A 31 25.67 -28.26 55.12
N PHE A 32 25.22 -28.70 56.29
CA PHE A 32 23.95 -29.37 56.55
C PHE A 32 22.79 -28.41 56.90
N LEU A 33 23.06 -27.12 57.14
CA LEU A 33 22.01 -26.11 57.30
C LEU A 33 21.75 -25.43 55.94
N PRO A 34 20.48 -25.23 55.54
CA PRO A 34 20.19 -24.43 54.36
C PRO A 34 20.79 -23.03 54.58
N GLY A 35 21.62 -22.59 53.63
CA GLY A 35 22.23 -21.27 53.68
C GLY A 35 21.18 -20.14 53.76
N PRO A 36 21.59 -18.91 54.11
CA PRO A 36 20.70 -17.76 54.03
C PRO A 36 20.03 -17.72 52.66
N LEU A 37 18.74 -17.38 52.61
CA LEU A 37 18.03 -17.19 51.34
C LEU A 37 18.79 -16.13 50.52
N GLU A 38 19.63 -16.57 49.58
CA GLU A 38 20.08 -15.71 48.51
C GLU A 38 18.81 -15.26 47.79
N GLU A 39 18.66 -13.94 47.57
CA GLU A 39 17.66 -13.43 46.63
C GLU A 39 17.97 -14.08 45.28
N GLY A 40 17.30 -15.21 45.02
CA GLY A 40 17.37 -15.88 43.74
C GLY A 40 17.00 -14.90 42.63
N PRO A 41 17.55 -15.05 41.42
CA PRO A 41 17.08 -14.28 40.28
C PRO A 41 15.56 -14.38 40.24
N ASP A 42 14.89 -13.24 40.02
CA ASP A 42 13.44 -13.17 39.96
C ASP A 42 12.92 -14.16 38.89
N ASP A 43 12.57 -15.37 39.31
CA ASP A 43 12.08 -16.47 38.49
C ASP A 43 10.62 -16.24 38.05
N LEU A 44 10.04 -15.09 38.40
CA LEU A 44 8.74 -14.69 37.89
C LEU A 44 8.87 -14.42 36.39
N PRO A 45 8.00 -15.03 35.56
CA PRO A 45 7.92 -14.65 34.16
C PRO A 45 7.66 -13.14 34.09
N PRO A 46 8.35 -12.39 33.20
CA PRO A 46 8.15 -10.95 33.11
C PRO A 46 6.65 -10.68 32.97
N GLY A 47 6.11 -9.87 33.89
CA GLY A 47 4.70 -9.53 33.90
C GLY A 47 4.26 -8.99 32.53
N PRO A 48 2.95 -9.06 32.21
CA PRO A 48 2.44 -8.61 30.91
C PRO A 48 2.93 -7.20 30.65
N ARG A 49 3.87 -7.08 29.70
CA ARG A 49 4.38 -5.78 29.27
C ARG A 49 3.20 -5.06 28.66
N ALA A 50 2.97 -3.81 29.09
CA ALA A 50 2.02 -2.94 28.42
C ALA A 50 2.35 -2.96 26.93
N GLU A 51 1.38 -3.32 26.10
CA GLU A 51 1.56 -3.26 24.66
C GLU A 51 1.93 -1.81 24.30
N PRO A 52 3.02 -1.60 23.55
CA PRO A 52 3.39 -0.25 23.14
C PRO A 52 2.23 0.36 22.37
N PRO A 53 1.95 1.66 22.54
CA PRO A 53 0.84 2.31 21.86
C PRO A 53 0.99 2.17 20.34
N ASP A 54 -0.12 2.08 19.61
CA ASP A 54 -0.13 1.92 18.14
C ASP A 54 0.67 3.01 17.40
N THR A 55 0.83 4.19 18.03
CA THR A 55 1.61 5.31 17.50
C THR A 55 3.13 5.12 17.59
N SER A 56 3.62 4.13 18.35
CA SER A 56 5.05 3.84 18.48
C SER A 56 5.72 3.49 17.15
N VAL A 57 4.96 2.98 16.18
CA VAL A 57 5.45 2.70 14.83
C VAL A 57 5.95 3.96 14.11
N ILE A 58 5.41 5.15 14.45
CA ILE A 58 5.72 6.42 13.79
C ILE A 58 7.18 6.83 13.99
N ASP A 59 7.78 6.49 15.13
CA ASP A 59 9.18 6.83 15.43
C ASP A 59 10.15 6.19 14.44
N ASP A 60 9.91 4.94 14.06
CA ASP A 60 10.76 4.24 13.10
C ASP A 60 10.57 4.76 11.67
N TRP A 61 9.36 5.20 11.32
CA TRP A 61 9.11 5.91 10.06
C TRP A 61 9.74 7.30 10.03
N THR A 62 9.78 8.00 11.16
CA THR A 62 10.45 9.31 11.29
C THR A 62 11.96 9.16 11.09
N LYS A 63 12.58 8.15 11.69
CA LYS A 63 14.00 7.82 11.47
C LYS A 63 14.28 7.44 10.01
N ALA A 64 13.40 6.64 9.40
CA ALA A 64 13.50 6.26 7.99
C ALA A 64 13.41 7.48 7.06
N GLU A 65 12.46 8.40 7.32
CA GLU A 65 12.33 9.65 6.59
C GLU A 65 13.58 10.52 6.69
N GLY A 66 14.10 10.70 7.91
CA GLY A 66 15.34 11.46 8.13
C GLY A 66 16.52 10.88 7.36
N THR A 67 16.64 9.55 7.30
CA THR A 67 17.69 8.86 6.54
C THR A 67 17.55 9.06 5.03
N HIS A 68 16.30 9.05 4.53
CA HIS A 68 16.00 9.18 3.09
C HIS A 68 15.65 10.60 2.64
N ALA A 69 15.86 11.62 3.48
CA ALA A 69 15.37 12.98 3.26
C ALA A 69 15.78 13.57 1.90
N ALA A 70 17.03 13.37 1.46
CA ALA A 70 17.51 13.85 0.16
C ALA A 70 16.80 13.16 -1.03
N ARG A 71 16.57 11.85 -0.93
CA ARG A 71 15.86 11.07 -1.94
C ARG A 71 14.38 11.44 -1.97
N LEU A 72 13.76 11.56 -0.79
CA LEU A 72 12.39 12.02 -0.61
C LEU A 72 12.18 13.40 -1.25
N ALA A 73 13.06 14.37 -0.99
CA ALA A 73 12.99 15.71 -1.59
C ALA A 73 13.06 15.66 -3.14
N LYS A 74 13.88 14.77 -3.70
CA LYS A 74 13.97 14.57 -5.15
C LYS A 74 12.68 14.01 -5.74
N VAL A 75 12.10 12.99 -5.10
CA VAL A 75 10.83 12.39 -5.54
C VAL A 75 9.68 13.39 -5.40
N ALA A 76 9.63 14.14 -4.30
CA ALA A 76 8.65 15.21 -4.09
C ALA A 76 8.76 16.30 -5.15
N GLY A 77 9.97 16.75 -5.49
CA GLY A 77 10.18 17.72 -6.56
C GLY A 77 9.71 17.22 -7.93
N ARG A 78 9.91 15.93 -8.23
CA ARG A 78 9.40 15.31 -9.46
C ARG A 78 7.88 15.15 -9.47
N LEU A 79 7.28 14.79 -8.34
CA LEU A 79 5.83 14.75 -8.18
C LEU A 79 5.24 16.15 -8.37
N GLY A 80 5.86 17.19 -7.81
CA GLY A 80 5.46 18.58 -8.00
C GLY A 80 5.56 19.05 -9.46
N ALA A 81 6.57 18.60 -10.20
CA ALA A 81 6.66 18.88 -11.64
C ALA A 81 5.55 18.18 -12.45
N LEU A 82 5.19 16.94 -12.09
CA LEU A 82 4.04 16.24 -12.66
C LEU A 82 2.73 16.94 -12.30
N ASP A 83 2.59 17.41 -11.06
CA ASP A 83 1.44 18.18 -10.57
C ASP A 83 1.22 19.44 -11.40
N ASP A 84 2.23 20.31 -11.51
CA ASP A 84 2.14 21.54 -12.32
C ASP A 84 1.80 21.23 -13.78
N ARG A 85 2.42 20.19 -14.36
CA ARG A 85 2.11 19.78 -15.73
C ARG A 85 0.66 19.34 -15.90
N LEU A 86 0.13 18.53 -14.99
CA LEU A 86 -1.27 18.10 -15.01
C LEU A 86 -2.24 19.22 -14.68
N LEU A 87 -1.81 20.26 -13.97
CA LEU A 87 -2.60 21.46 -13.72
C LEU A 87 -2.77 22.30 -14.98
N ARG A 88 -1.68 22.47 -15.75
CA ARG A 88 -1.68 23.26 -17.00
C ARG A 88 -2.17 22.47 -18.22
N GLY A 89 -2.11 21.14 -18.16
CA GLY A 89 -2.46 20.24 -19.25
C GLY A 89 -3.98 20.04 -19.43
N PRO A 90 -4.39 19.39 -20.53
CA PRO A 90 -5.78 18.98 -20.74
C PRO A 90 -6.32 18.08 -19.61
N ASN A 91 -7.55 18.33 -19.17
CA ASN A 91 -8.19 17.58 -18.09
C ASN A 91 -8.18 16.05 -18.28
N GLY A 92 -8.29 15.58 -19.52
CA GLY A 92 -8.33 14.15 -19.81
C GLY A 92 -6.99 13.43 -19.70
N TRP A 93 -5.87 14.13 -19.49
CA TRP A 93 -4.59 13.50 -19.15
C TRP A 93 -4.65 12.76 -17.81
N ARG A 94 -5.31 13.34 -16.81
CA ARG A 94 -5.50 12.70 -15.49
C ARG A 94 -6.29 11.40 -15.62
N HIS A 95 -7.37 11.43 -16.41
CA HIS A 95 -8.17 10.25 -16.71
C HIS A 95 -7.34 9.15 -17.39
N ARG A 96 -6.53 9.53 -18.40
CA ARG A 96 -5.65 8.58 -19.09
C ARG A 96 -4.63 7.94 -18.15
N LEU A 97 -3.97 8.73 -17.30
CA LEU A 97 -3.01 8.21 -16.33
C LEU A 97 -3.68 7.30 -15.30
N ALA A 98 -4.86 7.67 -14.81
CA ALA A 98 -5.64 6.83 -13.89
C ALA A 98 -5.97 5.46 -14.50
N LEU A 99 -6.34 5.40 -15.79
CA LEU A 99 -6.59 4.13 -16.49
C LEU A 99 -5.34 3.25 -16.58
N ILE A 100 -4.16 3.84 -16.80
CA ILE A 100 -2.91 3.08 -16.92
C ILE A 100 -2.46 2.59 -15.55
N GLU A 101 -2.39 3.49 -14.57
CA GLU A 101 -2.02 3.15 -13.20
C GLU A 101 -2.92 2.05 -12.63
N THR A 102 -4.24 2.14 -12.87
CA THR A 102 -5.16 1.11 -12.38
C THR A 102 -4.98 -0.23 -13.10
N ALA A 103 -4.71 -0.22 -14.40
CA ALA A 103 -4.40 -1.46 -15.12
C ALA A 103 -3.14 -2.11 -14.54
N ASP A 104 -2.10 -1.33 -14.25
CA ASP A 104 -0.85 -1.83 -13.66
C ASP A 104 -1.05 -2.33 -12.21
N LEU A 105 -1.88 -1.64 -11.42
CA LEU A 105 -2.27 -2.11 -10.07
C LEU A 105 -3.06 -3.43 -10.11
N SER A 106 -3.88 -3.65 -11.15
CA SER A 106 -4.62 -4.91 -11.31
C SER A 106 -3.69 -6.12 -11.44
N TRP A 107 -2.50 -5.94 -12.02
CA TRP A 107 -1.50 -7.01 -12.12
C TRP A 107 -0.91 -7.37 -10.77
N LEU A 108 -0.73 -6.38 -9.89
CA LEU A 108 -0.25 -6.60 -8.53
C LEU A 108 -1.27 -7.38 -7.70
N ALA A 109 -2.54 -7.00 -7.77
CA ALA A 109 -3.61 -7.64 -7.01
C ALA A 109 -3.99 -9.05 -7.52
N GLY A 110 -3.47 -9.45 -8.69
CA GLY A 110 -3.73 -10.76 -9.29
C GLY A 110 -4.93 -10.80 -10.24
N ASP A 111 -5.71 -9.73 -10.31
CA ASP A 111 -6.87 -9.56 -11.22
C ASP A 111 -6.45 -9.54 -12.71
N ARG A 112 -5.29 -8.96 -13.02
CA ARG A 112 -4.67 -8.90 -14.37
C ARG A 112 -5.61 -8.37 -15.46
N VAL A 113 -6.31 -7.28 -15.16
CA VAL A 113 -7.22 -6.61 -16.09
C VAL A 113 -6.42 -5.72 -17.05
N SER A 114 -6.41 -6.08 -18.33
CA SER A 114 -5.71 -5.30 -19.36
C SER A 114 -6.41 -3.98 -19.69
N SER A 115 -5.66 -2.99 -20.18
CA SER A 115 -6.18 -1.65 -20.48
C SER A 115 -7.29 -1.64 -21.54
N ASP A 116 -7.30 -2.59 -22.48
CA ASP A 116 -8.37 -2.73 -23.48
C ASP A 116 -9.69 -3.18 -22.83
N ARG A 117 -9.63 -4.17 -21.93
CA ARG A 117 -10.80 -4.63 -21.17
C ARG A 117 -11.34 -3.52 -20.29
N LEU A 118 -10.44 -2.83 -19.57
CA LEU A 118 -10.81 -1.69 -18.74
C LEU A 118 -11.50 -0.58 -19.54
N ALA A 119 -10.98 -0.25 -20.73
CA ALA A 119 -11.57 0.77 -21.60
C ALA A 119 -12.99 0.38 -22.07
N LEU A 120 -13.21 -0.89 -22.47
CA LEU A 120 -14.53 -1.39 -22.85
C LEU A 120 -15.53 -1.37 -21.68
N TRP A 121 -15.08 -1.82 -20.50
CA TRP A 121 -15.91 -1.86 -19.30
C TRP A 121 -16.33 -0.46 -18.87
N ILE A 122 -15.40 0.49 -18.80
CA ILE A 122 -15.72 1.85 -18.34
C ILE A 122 -16.56 2.61 -19.36
N SER A 123 -16.29 2.46 -20.65
CA SER A 123 -17.01 3.21 -21.69
C SER A 123 -18.40 2.65 -22.00
N MET A 124 -18.59 1.33 -21.92
CA MET A 124 -19.80 0.67 -22.44
C MET A 124 -20.36 -0.43 -21.53
N ARG A 125 -19.74 -0.68 -20.37
CA ARG A 125 -20.11 -1.79 -19.46
C ARG A 125 -20.11 -3.16 -20.14
N LEU A 126 -19.19 -3.34 -21.10
CA LEU A 126 -19.01 -4.63 -21.77
C LEU A 126 -18.04 -5.50 -20.98
N SER A 127 -18.47 -6.73 -20.68
CA SER A 127 -17.65 -7.79 -20.09
C SER A 127 -17.70 -9.03 -20.98
N GLY A 128 -16.56 -9.71 -21.14
CA GLY A 128 -16.46 -11.00 -21.79
C GLY A 128 -16.86 -12.15 -20.86
N ALA A 129 -17.13 -13.32 -21.43
CA ALA A 129 -17.51 -14.52 -20.65
C ALA A 129 -16.42 -15.04 -19.69
N GLN A 130 -15.18 -14.58 -19.86
CA GLN A 130 -14.02 -14.94 -19.02
C GLN A 130 -13.61 -13.80 -18.08
N ASP A 131 -14.34 -12.69 -18.07
CA ASP A 131 -14.03 -11.57 -17.19
C ASP A 131 -14.69 -11.80 -15.83
N ASP A 132 -13.91 -11.60 -14.76
CA ASP A 132 -14.44 -11.55 -13.41
C ASP A 132 -15.17 -10.21 -13.17
N PRO A 133 -16.50 -10.22 -12.94
CA PRO A 133 -17.25 -9.00 -12.67
C PRO A 133 -16.79 -8.27 -11.41
N GLU A 134 -16.28 -8.98 -10.40
CA GLU A 134 -15.81 -8.38 -9.15
C GLU A 134 -14.50 -7.64 -9.36
N ALA A 135 -13.51 -8.26 -10.03
CA ALA A 135 -12.30 -7.57 -10.47
C ALA A 135 -12.60 -6.32 -11.32
N LEU A 136 -13.52 -6.40 -12.29
CA LEU A 136 -13.91 -5.24 -13.10
C LEU A 136 -14.59 -4.13 -12.27
N ALA A 137 -15.38 -4.49 -11.24
CA ALA A 137 -15.96 -3.54 -10.32
C ALA A 137 -14.89 -2.84 -9.47
N ARG A 138 -13.93 -3.61 -8.92
CA ARG A 138 -12.81 -3.15 -8.09
C ARG A 138 -11.90 -2.18 -8.84
N ILE A 139 -11.48 -2.55 -10.06
CA ILE A 139 -10.69 -1.69 -10.95
C ILE A 139 -11.51 -0.47 -11.41
N GLY A 140 -12.81 -0.66 -11.68
CA GLY A 140 -13.70 0.46 -11.98
C GLY A 140 -13.84 1.46 -10.82
N TRP A 141 -13.82 0.99 -9.57
CA TRP A 141 -13.78 1.83 -8.37
C TRP A 141 -12.45 2.61 -8.31
N ALA A 142 -11.33 1.93 -8.49
CA ALA A 142 -10.01 2.54 -8.45
C ALA A 142 -9.85 3.66 -9.49
N VAL A 143 -10.30 3.46 -10.74
CA VAL A 143 -10.27 4.53 -11.76
C VAL A 143 -11.08 5.75 -11.34
N ARG A 144 -12.27 5.56 -10.74
CA ARG A 144 -13.09 6.70 -10.27
C ARG A 144 -12.35 7.48 -9.18
N ARG A 145 -11.71 6.77 -8.24
CA ARG A 145 -10.96 7.40 -7.15
C ARG A 145 -9.66 8.06 -7.63
N LEU A 146 -8.97 7.52 -8.62
CA LEU A 146 -7.77 8.15 -9.17
C LEU A 146 -8.09 9.31 -10.13
N THR A 147 -9.28 9.35 -10.72
CA THR A 147 -9.70 10.44 -11.61
C THR A 147 -10.13 11.71 -10.85
N GLY A 148 -10.73 11.57 -9.66
CA GLY A 148 -11.20 12.73 -8.90
C GLY A 148 -11.95 12.39 -7.61
N GLY A 149 -12.75 13.37 -7.14
CA GLY A 149 -13.57 13.26 -5.94
C GLY A 149 -12.81 13.49 -4.63
N PRO A 150 -13.52 13.47 -3.48
CA PRO A 150 -12.91 13.63 -2.17
C PRO A 150 -11.79 12.61 -1.91
N GLY A 151 -10.77 13.02 -1.16
CA GLY A 151 -9.66 12.16 -0.77
C GLY A 151 -9.96 11.36 0.51
N PRO A 152 -9.16 10.32 0.79
CA PRO A 152 -9.37 9.42 1.94
C PRO A 152 -9.15 10.08 3.31
N LYS A 153 -8.47 11.24 3.34
CA LYS A 153 -8.23 12.01 4.58
C LYS A 153 -9.51 12.66 5.14
N VAL A 154 -10.54 12.85 4.32
CA VAL A 154 -11.80 13.47 4.75
C VAL A 154 -12.68 12.44 5.45
N ASP A 155 -12.91 11.31 4.79
CA ASP A 155 -13.71 10.20 5.28
C ASP A 155 -13.26 8.93 4.55
N LEU A 156 -12.62 8.00 5.27
CA LEU A 156 -12.08 6.77 4.68
C LEU A 156 -13.20 5.79 4.32
N ALA A 157 -14.25 5.69 5.14
CA ALA A 157 -15.37 4.79 4.88
C ALA A 157 -16.13 5.22 3.61
N ALA A 158 -16.43 6.51 3.49
CA ALA A 158 -17.02 7.07 2.28
C ALA A 158 -16.08 6.97 1.07
N PHE A 159 -14.77 7.16 1.26
CA PHE A 159 -13.80 6.98 0.17
C PHE A 159 -13.79 5.53 -0.35
N LEU A 160 -13.84 4.55 0.54
CA LEU A 160 -13.84 3.12 0.18
C LEU A 160 -15.22 2.60 -0.30
N ASP A 161 -16.29 3.40 -0.17
CA ASP A 161 -17.68 2.94 -0.36
C ASP A 161 -18.03 1.75 0.57
N ARG A 162 -17.42 1.69 1.76
CA ARG A 162 -17.63 0.61 2.76
C ARG A 162 -18.42 1.14 3.95
N ARG A 163 -19.39 0.36 4.42
CA ARG A 163 -20.15 0.60 5.65
C ARG A 163 -20.41 -0.70 6.36
N ASP A 164 -20.45 -0.63 7.69
CA ASP A 164 -20.89 -1.74 8.51
C ASP A 164 -22.39 -2.01 8.30
N PRO A 165 -22.82 -3.29 8.20
CA PRO A 165 -24.24 -3.61 8.19
C PRO A 165 -24.93 -3.16 9.48
N GLU A 166 -26.23 -2.85 9.39
CA GLU A 166 -27.03 -2.38 10.54
C GLU A 166 -27.06 -3.41 11.70
N ASN A 167 -26.97 -4.70 11.38
CA ASN A 167 -26.94 -5.79 12.35
C ASN A 167 -25.57 -6.50 12.28
N ILE A 168 -24.67 -6.11 13.18
CA ILE A 168 -23.38 -6.78 13.45
C ILE A 168 -23.49 -7.46 14.82
N GLU A 169 -22.95 -8.67 14.95
CA GLU A 169 -22.79 -9.32 16.26
C GLU A 169 -21.92 -8.46 17.18
N ASP A 170 -22.34 -8.24 18.43
CA ASP A 170 -21.65 -7.36 19.38
C ASP A 170 -20.16 -7.73 19.63
N SER A 171 -19.76 -8.96 19.31
CA SER A 171 -18.38 -9.46 19.42
C SER A 171 -17.51 -9.18 18.19
N ALA A 172 -18.09 -8.77 17.06
CA ALA A 172 -17.36 -8.53 15.82
C ALA A 172 -16.88 -7.08 15.75
N GLU A 173 -15.57 -6.90 15.53
CA GLU A 173 -14.97 -5.58 15.36
C GLU A 173 -15.50 -4.91 14.08
N ARG A 174 -16.11 -3.74 14.25
CA ARG A 174 -16.71 -2.98 13.16
C ARG A 174 -15.64 -2.47 12.21
N PHE A 175 -15.97 -2.35 10.94
CA PHE A 175 -15.09 -1.72 9.96
C PHE A 175 -14.82 -0.25 10.31
N GLU A 176 -15.81 0.48 10.80
CA GLU A 176 -15.65 1.88 11.23
C GLU A 176 -14.61 2.02 12.34
N ASP A 177 -14.57 1.09 13.30
CA ASP A 177 -13.59 1.09 14.38
C ASP A 177 -12.16 0.86 13.85
N ARG A 178 -11.99 -0.16 12.99
CA ARG A 178 -10.70 -0.44 12.31
C ARG A 178 -10.23 0.72 11.44
N ALA A 179 -11.13 1.31 10.67
CA ALA A 179 -10.87 2.47 9.83
C ALA A 179 -10.49 3.69 10.69
N GLY A 180 -11.17 3.90 11.80
CA GLY A 180 -10.88 4.95 12.78
C GLY A 180 -9.50 4.79 13.40
N GLY A 181 -9.13 3.57 13.80
CA GLY A 181 -7.79 3.26 14.32
C GLY A 181 -6.68 3.59 13.32
N TRP A 182 -6.82 3.12 12.07
CA TRP A 182 -5.87 3.46 11.00
C TRP A 182 -5.81 4.97 10.75
N GLN A 183 -6.95 5.66 10.69
CA GLN A 183 -7.00 7.13 10.50
C GLN A 183 -6.35 7.88 11.66
N ALA A 184 -6.50 7.40 12.90
CA ALA A 184 -5.87 8.00 14.08
C ALA A 184 -4.34 7.93 13.97
N VAL A 185 -3.77 6.78 13.58
CA VAL A 185 -2.33 6.64 13.35
C VAL A 185 -1.86 7.57 12.21
N MET A 186 -2.62 7.63 11.11
CA MET A 186 -2.31 8.51 9.97
C MET A 186 -2.41 10.01 10.32
N THR A 187 -3.26 10.36 11.29
CA THR A 187 -3.39 11.73 11.82
C THR A 187 -2.27 12.06 12.80
N ALA A 188 -1.88 11.12 13.66
CA ALA A 188 -0.76 11.27 14.57
C ALA A 188 0.57 11.42 13.81
N ALA A 189 0.70 10.79 12.64
CA ALA A 189 1.85 10.93 11.74
C ALA A 189 1.78 12.18 10.85
N SER A 190 1.13 13.26 11.30
CA SER A 190 0.92 14.48 10.52
C SER A 190 2.19 15.25 10.19
N ASP A 191 3.26 15.02 10.94
CA ASP A 191 4.57 15.64 10.72
C ASP A 191 5.41 14.93 9.66
N LEU A 192 5.12 13.66 9.35
CA LEU A 192 5.78 12.95 8.25
C LEU A 192 5.38 13.54 6.90
N HIS A 193 6.30 13.59 5.95
CA HIS A 193 6.01 14.00 4.59
C HIS A 193 4.87 13.14 3.98
N PRO A 194 3.93 13.71 3.19
CA PRO A 194 2.79 12.96 2.65
C PRO A 194 3.16 11.67 1.91
N ILE A 195 4.28 11.65 1.19
CA ILE A 195 4.83 10.46 0.51
C ILE A 195 5.22 9.37 1.51
N THR A 196 5.96 9.71 2.57
CA THR A 196 6.33 8.76 3.64
C THR A 196 5.09 8.26 4.34
N ARG A 197 4.16 9.16 4.67
CA ARG A 197 2.90 8.83 5.33
C ARG A 197 2.06 7.88 4.49
N ALA A 198 2.01 8.08 3.17
CA ALA A 198 1.36 7.17 2.24
C ALA A 198 1.99 5.77 2.24
N CYS A 199 3.33 5.69 2.21
CA CYS A 199 4.06 4.43 2.29
C CYS A 199 3.76 3.69 3.61
N MET A 200 3.81 4.42 4.73
CA MET A 200 3.44 3.89 6.05
C MET A 200 2.00 3.35 6.04
N GLY A 201 1.03 4.19 5.66
CA GLY A 201 -0.39 3.82 5.64
C GLY A 201 -0.69 2.60 4.79
N TYR A 202 -0.03 2.49 3.63
CA TYR A 202 -0.11 1.31 2.76
C TYR A 202 0.35 0.03 3.48
N HIS A 203 1.48 0.07 4.18
CA HIS A 203 2.01 -1.09 4.89
C HIS A 203 1.25 -1.41 6.18
N LEU A 204 0.67 -0.40 6.86
CA LEU A 204 -0.18 -0.61 8.02
C LEU A 204 -1.58 -1.15 7.68
N TRP A 205 -2.00 -1.07 6.42
CA TRP A 205 -3.36 -1.39 5.98
C TRP A 205 -3.84 -2.78 6.40
N SER A 206 -3.05 -3.82 6.12
CA SER A 206 -3.40 -5.19 6.48
C SER A 206 -3.34 -5.44 7.99
N MET A 207 -2.46 -4.72 8.71
CA MET A 207 -2.32 -4.85 10.16
C MET A 207 -3.49 -4.18 10.90
N ALA A 208 -4.04 -3.10 10.34
CA ALA A 208 -5.28 -2.48 10.82
C ALA A 208 -6.55 -3.29 10.45
N GLY A 209 -6.41 -4.52 9.94
CA GLY A 209 -7.55 -5.35 9.56
C GLY A 209 -8.34 -4.83 8.35
N LEU A 210 -7.86 -3.81 7.63
CA LEU A 210 -8.56 -3.22 6.48
C LEU A 210 -8.41 -4.08 5.21
N GLY A 211 -7.43 -4.98 5.18
CA GLY A 211 -7.11 -5.85 4.04
C GLY A 211 -8.01 -7.08 3.85
N GLN A 212 -9.10 -7.22 4.62
CA GLN A 212 -10.09 -8.28 4.35
C GLN A 212 -10.61 -8.13 2.91
N HIS A 213 -10.66 -9.23 2.13
CA HIS A 213 -10.99 -9.32 0.67
C HIS A 213 -9.86 -9.12 -0.35
N GLY A 214 -8.59 -9.15 0.07
CA GLY A 214 -7.46 -9.14 -0.88
C GLY A 214 -7.19 -7.76 -1.51
N ASP A 215 -7.68 -6.69 -0.89
CA ASP A 215 -7.73 -5.35 -1.46
C ASP A 215 -6.42 -4.56 -1.39
N GLN A 216 -5.36 -5.11 -1.98
CA GLN A 216 -4.12 -4.37 -2.26
C GLN A 216 -4.37 -3.13 -3.13
N ILE A 217 -5.41 -3.17 -3.97
CA ILE A 217 -5.86 -2.03 -4.78
C ILE A 217 -6.40 -0.90 -3.91
N GLU A 218 -7.23 -1.18 -2.89
CA GLU A 218 -7.75 -0.13 -2.00
C GLU A 218 -6.60 0.57 -1.25
N ALA A 219 -5.68 -0.22 -0.69
CA ALA A 219 -4.51 0.28 0.00
C ALA A 219 -3.64 1.15 -0.93
N ALA A 220 -3.35 0.67 -2.14
CA ALA A 220 -2.51 1.38 -3.11
C ALA A 220 -3.17 2.67 -3.61
N VAL A 221 -4.46 2.63 -3.95
CA VAL A 221 -5.23 3.81 -4.38
C VAL A 221 -5.31 4.84 -3.26
N THR A 222 -5.55 4.41 -2.03
CA THR A 222 -5.57 5.30 -0.85
C THR A 222 -4.20 5.96 -0.67
N ALA A 223 -3.12 5.18 -0.72
CA ALA A 223 -1.76 5.69 -0.59
C ALA A 223 -1.39 6.68 -1.71
N ALA A 224 -1.75 6.36 -2.96
CA ALA A 224 -1.56 7.26 -4.11
C ALA A 224 -2.27 8.61 -3.93
N ARG A 225 -3.49 8.60 -3.38
CA ARG A 225 -4.25 9.82 -3.06
C ARG A 225 -3.64 10.60 -1.90
N ILE A 226 -3.09 9.92 -0.89
CA ILE A 226 -2.43 10.57 0.26
C ILE A 226 -1.11 11.21 -0.17
N ALA A 227 -0.30 10.52 -0.98
CA ALA A 227 0.99 11.02 -1.43
C ALA A 227 0.87 12.30 -2.28
N ALA A 228 -0.24 12.47 -3.00
CA ALA A 228 -0.54 13.66 -3.80
C ALA A 228 -1.43 14.69 -3.08
N SER A 229 -1.67 14.56 -1.77
CA SER A 229 -2.67 15.39 -1.08
C SER A 229 -2.40 16.89 -1.09
N ASP A 230 -1.14 17.27 -1.25
CA ASP A 230 -0.69 18.66 -1.21
C ASP A 230 -0.63 19.27 -2.62
N GLY A 231 -0.83 18.45 -3.65
CA GLY A 231 -0.90 18.87 -5.05
C GLY A 231 -2.27 19.43 -5.44
N SER A 232 -2.31 20.21 -6.51
CA SER A 232 -3.55 20.77 -7.07
C SER A 232 -3.84 20.27 -8.50
N GLY A 233 -2.82 19.79 -9.20
CA GLY A 233 -2.93 19.26 -10.56
C GLY A 233 -3.00 17.73 -10.62
N ALA A 234 -2.19 17.03 -9.84
CA ALA A 234 -2.18 15.58 -9.74
C ALA A 234 -3.15 15.14 -8.65
N VAL A 235 -4.20 14.39 -9.03
CA VAL A 235 -5.16 13.84 -8.06
C VAL A 235 -4.55 12.67 -7.27
N PHE A 236 -3.55 12.01 -7.84
CA PHE A 236 -2.87 10.85 -7.27
C PHE A 236 -1.39 10.86 -7.66
N ALA A 237 -0.56 10.19 -6.86
CA ALA A 237 0.83 9.90 -7.17
C ALA A 237 0.93 8.54 -7.90
N PRO A 238 1.63 8.44 -9.05
CA PRO A 238 1.88 7.16 -9.70
C PRO A 238 2.72 6.23 -8.82
N LEU A 239 2.31 4.97 -8.68
CA LEU A 239 2.99 3.95 -7.87
C LEU A 239 3.33 2.69 -8.68
N ALA A 240 2.46 2.30 -9.61
CA ALA A 240 2.55 1.04 -10.35
C ALA A 240 3.02 1.21 -11.81
N MET A 241 2.87 2.39 -12.41
CA MET A 241 3.34 2.67 -13.78
C MET A 241 4.84 2.40 -14.04
N GLY A 242 5.66 2.43 -12.99
CA GLY A 242 7.09 2.09 -13.03
C GLY A 242 7.39 0.61 -12.75
N GLY A 243 6.35 -0.21 -12.57
CA GLY A 243 6.41 -1.55 -11.98
C GLY A 243 6.10 -1.54 -10.48
N ALA A 244 5.45 -2.60 -9.99
CA ALA A 244 4.95 -2.68 -8.61
C ALA A 244 6.03 -3.04 -7.55
N GLY A 245 7.32 -2.87 -7.85
CA GLY A 245 8.42 -3.25 -6.95
C GLY A 245 8.44 -2.48 -5.62
N GLY A 246 7.98 -1.22 -5.64
CA GLY A 246 7.86 -0.38 -4.45
C GLY A 246 6.77 -0.83 -3.48
N LEU A 247 5.79 -1.60 -3.96
CA LEU A 247 4.60 -2.01 -3.19
C LEU A 247 4.79 -3.33 -2.42
N ARG A 248 5.98 -3.95 -2.47
CA ARG A 248 6.24 -5.22 -1.76
C ARG A 248 6.27 -5.02 -0.24
N ALA A 249 5.59 -5.90 0.49
CA ALA A 249 5.35 -5.76 1.93
C ALA A 249 6.54 -6.10 2.85
N SER A 250 7.63 -6.70 2.34
CA SER A 250 8.74 -7.19 3.17
C SER A 250 9.65 -6.07 3.72
N GLY A 251 10.37 -6.36 4.80
CA GLY A 251 11.42 -5.49 5.33
C GLY A 251 10.97 -4.48 6.39
N LEU A 252 11.94 -3.77 6.94
CA LEU A 252 11.74 -2.72 7.95
C LEU A 252 11.27 -1.39 7.32
N PRO A 253 10.75 -0.43 8.09
CA PRO A 253 10.32 0.88 7.58
C PRO A 253 11.34 1.56 6.65
N LEU A 254 12.63 1.51 7.00
CA LEU A 254 13.71 2.06 6.19
C LEU A 254 13.81 1.44 4.79
N GLU A 255 13.73 0.12 4.69
CA GLU A 255 13.83 -0.64 3.43
C GLU A 255 12.55 -0.52 2.60
N ARG A 256 11.40 -0.45 3.27
CA ARG A 256 10.10 -0.21 2.63
C ARG A 256 10.06 1.18 2.00
N LEU A 257 10.47 2.20 2.73
CA LEU A 257 10.52 3.57 2.23
C LEU A 257 11.51 3.73 1.07
N ASP A 258 12.68 3.08 1.15
CA ASP A 258 13.67 3.10 0.08
C ASP A 258 13.09 2.59 -1.26
N ARG A 259 12.51 1.39 -1.24
CA ARG A 259 11.88 0.78 -2.42
C ARG A 259 10.66 1.55 -2.89
N TRP A 260 9.87 2.10 -1.97
CA TRP A 260 8.73 2.94 -2.29
C TRP A 260 9.15 4.18 -3.09
N LEU A 261 10.20 4.89 -2.62
CA LEU A 261 10.72 6.07 -3.29
C LEU A 261 11.29 5.74 -4.67
N ASP A 262 12.04 4.64 -4.83
CA ASP A 262 12.57 4.21 -6.13
C ASP A 262 11.46 3.80 -7.12
N GLY A 263 10.43 3.10 -6.62
CA GLY A 263 9.26 2.72 -7.41
C GLY A 263 8.46 3.94 -7.87
N MET A 264 8.16 4.85 -6.94
CA MET A 264 7.44 6.08 -7.21
C MET A 264 8.21 7.01 -8.16
N ASP A 265 9.54 7.09 -8.01
CA ASP A 265 10.38 7.85 -8.94
C ASP A 265 10.27 7.33 -10.38
N SER A 266 10.36 6.01 -10.53
CA SER A 266 10.23 5.33 -11.81
C SER A 266 8.83 5.53 -12.40
N ALA A 267 7.79 5.45 -11.59
CA ALA A 267 6.40 5.64 -12.00
C ALA A 267 6.12 7.09 -12.44
N ILE A 268 6.63 8.09 -11.72
CA ILE A 268 6.51 9.51 -12.10
C ILE A 268 7.23 9.77 -13.43
N LEU A 269 8.44 9.24 -13.62
CA LEU A 269 9.17 9.39 -14.88
C LEU A 269 8.44 8.72 -16.05
N THR A 270 7.83 7.54 -15.83
CA THR A 270 6.99 6.88 -16.85
C THR A 270 5.77 7.72 -17.18
N ALA A 271 5.08 8.27 -16.17
CA ALA A 271 3.94 9.16 -16.39
C ALA A 271 4.32 10.40 -17.20
N MET A 272 5.43 11.07 -16.86
CA MET A 272 5.93 12.24 -17.58
C MET A 272 6.26 11.92 -19.05
N ARG A 273 7.00 10.84 -19.32
CA ARG A 273 7.29 10.39 -20.70
C ARG A 273 6.03 10.11 -21.49
N HIS A 274 5.02 9.54 -20.85
CA HIS A 274 3.74 9.28 -21.49
C HIS A 274 3.00 10.57 -21.84
N LEU A 275 3.05 11.59 -20.98
CA LEU A 275 2.50 12.92 -21.27
C LEU A 275 3.24 13.62 -22.41
N ASP A 276 4.58 13.56 -22.44
CA ASP A 276 5.40 14.07 -23.56
C ASP A 276 4.96 13.44 -24.87
N GLY A 277 4.84 12.11 -24.90
CA GLY A 277 4.39 11.36 -26.05
C GLY A 277 3.00 11.76 -26.57
N ILE A 278 2.03 11.95 -25.67
CA ILE A 278 0.67 12.37 -26.06
C ILE A 278 0.68 13.79 -26.61
N GLU A 279 1.50 14.67 -26.05
CA GLU A 279 1.61 16.07 -26.49
C GLU A 279 2.22 16.15 -27.89
N GLU A 280 3.35 15.47 -28.11
CA GLU A 280 4.00 15.37 -29.42
C GLU A 280 3.08 14.74 -30.46
N TRP A 281 2.43 13.63 -30.09
CA TRP A 281 1.41 13.00 -30.93
C TRP A 281 0.27 13.97 -31.24
N GLY A 282 -0.20 14.74 -30.26
CA GLY A 282 -1.30 15.68 -30.40
C GLY A 282 -1.02 16.77 -31.43
N VAL A 283 0.24 17.24 -31.51
CA VAL A 283 0.71 18.20 -32.52
C VAL A 283 0.77 17.57 -33.91
N ARG A 284 1.36 16.36 -34.03
CA ARG A 284 1.42 15.62 -35.31
C ARG A 284 0.01 15.32 -35.84
N ALA A 285 -0.87 14.81 -34.98
CA ALA A 285 -2.25 14.48 -35.32
C ALA A 285 -3.05 15.72 -35.75
N LYS A 286 -2.90 16.87 -35.05
CA LYS A 286 -3.56 18.12 -35.44
C LYS A 286 -3.16 18.55 -36.85
N SER A 287 -1.87 18.50 -37.16
CA SER A 287 -1.32 18.89 -38.46
C SER A 287 -1.82 17.97 -39.57
N ALA A 288 -1.77 16.66 -39.36
CA ALA A 288 -2.28 15.68 -40.31
C ALA A 288 -3.79 15.84 -40.53
N MET A 289 -4.57 16.10 -39.48
CA MET A 289 -6.02 16.23 -39.56
C MET A 289 -6.50 17.59 -40.11
N ALA A 290 -5.62 18.56 -40.38
CA ALA A 290 -6.01 19.91 -40.79
C ALA A 290 -6.86 19.96 -42.07
N GLN A 291 -6.68 18.98 -42.97
CA GLN A 291 -7.43 18.87 -44.23
C GLN A 291 -8.76 18.11 -44.09
N LEU A 292 -9.06 17.57 -42.90
CA LEU A 292 -10.29 16.83 -42.66
C LEU A 292 -11.40 17.79 -42.25
N SER A 293 -12.51 17.75 -42.99
CA SER A 293 -13.70 18.52 -42.66
C SER A 293 -14.58 17.81 -41.62
N GLY A 294 -15.33 18.60 -40.85
CA GLY A 294 -16.31 18.12 -39.88
C GLY A 294 -15.80 18.04 -38.44
N ARG A 295 -16.72 17.68 -37.53
CA ARG A 295 -16.47 17.63 -36.07
C ARG A 295 -15.82 16.33 -35.60
N THR A 296 -15.98 15.24 -36.35
CA THR A 296 -15.51 13.89 -35.99
C THR A 296 -13.98 13.80 -35.82
N PRO A 297 -13.13 14.35 -36.70
CA PRO A 297 -11.67 14.27 -36.51
C PRO A 297 -11.21 14.91 -35.20
N VAL A 298 -11.74 16.10 -34.88
CA VAL A 298 -11.40 16.84 -33.65
C VAL A 298 -11.86 16.07 -32.41
N ALA A 299 -13.09 15.56 -32.43
CA ALA A 299 -13.63 14.75 -31.33
C ALA A 299 -12.84 13.45 -31.14
N LEU A 300 -12.49 12.77 -32.23
CA LEU A 300 -11.72 11.53 -32.18
C LEU A 300 -10.30 11.76 -31.66
N ARG A 301 -9.64 12.86 -32.06
CA ARG A 301 -8.32 13.24 -31.52
C ARG A 301 -8.39 13.42 -30.01
N LYS A 302 -9.44 14.07 -29.50
CA LYS A 302 -9.66 14.21 -28.05
C LYS A 302 -9.77 12.83 -27.39
N VAL A 303 -10.66 11.95 -27.87
CA VAL A 303 -10.81 10.58 -27.32
C VAL A 303 -9.48 9.83 -27.30
N LEU A 304 -8.71 9.87 -28.40
CA LEU A 304 -7.41 9.19 -28.51
C LEU A 304 -6.35 9.73 -27.53
N THR A 305 -6.40 11.03 -27.19
CA THR A 305 -5.53 11.59 -26.14
C THR A 305 -6.00 11.24 -24.73
N GLU A 306 -7.29 11.07 -24.49
CA GLU A 306 -7.85 10.83 -23.14
C GLU A 306 -7.87 9.34 -22.77
N TRP A 307 -7.89 8.44 -23.75
CA TRP A 307 -8.03 7.00 -23.54
C TRP A 307 -6.81 6.22 -24.04
N PRO A 308 -6.16 5.39 -23.20
CA PRO A 308 -4.97 4.61 -23.58
C PRO A 308 -5.19 3.75 -24.82
N LEU A 309 -6.36 3.12 -24.91
CA LEU A 309 -6.80 2.30 -26.03
C LEU A 309 -8.23 2.69 -26.40
N THR A 310 -8.56 2.63 -27.68
CA THR A 310 -9.89 2.99 -28.18
C THR A 310 -10.35 2.00 -29.23
N SER A 311 -11.61 1.58 -29.16
CA SER A 311 -12.28 0.81 -30.21
C SER A 311 -13.25 1.70 -31.01
N ALA A 312 -13.65 1.26 -32.21
CA ALA A 312 -14.67 1.94 -32.99
C ALA A 312 -16.03 2.12 -32.23
N PRO A 313 -16.57 1.12 -31.50
CA PRO A 313 -17.78 1.31 -30.69
C PRO A 313 -17.64 2.32 -29.57
N MET A 314 -16.50 2.26 -28.88
CA MET A 314 -16.19 3.20 -27.84
C MET A 314 -16.09 4.63 -28.38
N ALA A 315 -15.38 4.82 -29.50
CA ALA A 315 -15.25 6.14 -30.13
C ALA A 315 -16.59 6.67 -30.66
N GLU A 316 -17.48 5.82 -31.18
CA GLU A 316 -18.85 6.24 -31.54
C GLU A 316 -19.60 6.76 -30.29
N ALA A 317 -19.60 5.99 -29.20
CA ALA A 317 -20.29 6.37 -27.97
C ALA A 317 -19.73 7.67 -27.37
N LEU A 318 -18.40 7.84 -27.36
CA LEU A 318 -17.74 9.00 -26.74
C LEU A 318 -17.76 10.26 -27.62
N THR A 319 -17.77 10.12 -28.95
CA THR A 319 -17.78 11.29 -29.86
C THR A 319 -19.17 11.69 -30.31
N GLY A 320 -20.17 10.80 -30.20
CA GLY A 320 -21.51 10.98 -30.76
C GLY A 320 -21.55 10.95 -32.30
N ALA A 321 -20.45 10.62 -32.97
CA ALA A 321 -20.39 10.48 -34.42
C ALA A 321 -20.80 9.06 -34.84
N SER A 322 -21.34 8.90 -36.05
CA SER A 322 -21.74 7.59 -36.55
C SER A 322 -20.56 6.62 -36.65
N ARG A 323 -20.81 5.32 -36.42
CA ARG A 323 -19.81 4.26 -36.54
C ARG A 323 -19.00 4.33 -37.83
N ALA A 324 -19.67 4.54 -38.96
CA ALA A 324 -19.02 4.63 -40.27
C ALA A 324 -18.07 5.83 -40.37
N ALA A 325 -18.43 6.98 -39.78
CA ALA A 325 -17.55 8.14 -39.74
C ALA A 325 -16.33 7.90 -38.86
N VAL A 326 -16.52 7.26 -37.70
CA VAL A 326 -15.43 6.88 -36.78
C VAL A 326 -14.46 5.91 -37.47
N GLN A 327 -14.97 4.83 -38.06
CA GLN A 327 -14.13 3.82 -38.74
C GLN A 327 -13.32 4.41 -39.89
N ARG A 328 -13.92 5.27 -40.74
CA ARG A 328 -13.18 5.96 -41.82
C ARG A 328 -12.05 6.83 -41.28
N ASN A 329 -12.26 7.51 -40.16
CA ASN A 329 -11.20 8.31 -39.55
C ASN A 329 -10.11 7.44 -38.92
N LEU A 330 -10.46 6.35 -38.23
CA LEU A 330 -9.48 5.42 -37.66
C LEU A 330 -8.58 4.81 -38.74
N ILE A 331 -9.16 4.30 -39.83
CA ILE A 331 -8.40 3.76 -40.98
C ILE A 331 -7.42 4.81 -41.51
N ARG A 332 -7.87 6.04 -41.72
CA ARG A 332 -7.02 7.13 -42.23
C ARG A 332 -5.89 7.51 -41.25
N LEU A 333 -6.13 7.44 -39.95
CA LEU A 333 -5.10 7.70 -38.94
C LEU A 333 -4.06 6.58 -38.88
N GLU A 334 -4.51 5.34 -39.06
CA GLU A 334 -3.66 4.15 -39.13
C GLU A 334 -2.77 4.17 -40.38
N GLU A 335 -3.34 4.46 -41.56
CA GLU A 335 -2.59 4.64 -42.82
C GLU A 335 -1.52 5.75 -42.74
N ARG A 336 -1.71 6.73 -41.84
CA ARG A 336 -0.78 7.84 -41.62
C ARG A 336 0.21 7.57 -40.48
N GLY A 337 0.21 6.38 -39.89
CA GLY A 337 1.09 6.01 -38.78
C GLY A 337 0.84 6.82 -37.51
N LEU A 338 -0.37 7.36 -37.32
CA LEU A 338 -0.73 8.09 -36.11
C LEU A 338 -1.30 7.15 -35.04
N ILE A 339 -1.96 6.07 -35.45
CA ILE A 339 -2.45 5.05 -34.53
C ILE A 339 -2.04 3.69 -35.03
N ARG A 340 -1.95 2.73 -34.11
CA ARG A 340 -1.63 1.34 -34.40
C ARG A 340 -2.69 0.43 -33.80
N GLU A 341 -3.16 -0.53 -34.59
CA GLU A 341 -3.97 -1.62 -34.05
C GLU A 341 -3.14 -2.51 -33.11
N MET A 342 -3.67 -2.73 -31.90
CA MET A 342 -3.02 -3.52 -30.85
C MET A 342 -3.59 -4.93 -30.71
N THR A 343 -4.81 -5.14 -31.19
CA THR A 343 -5.51 -6.43 -31.10
C THR A 343 -5.51 -7.13 -32.45
N GLY A 344 -5.24 -8.43 -32.47
CA GLY A 344 -5.44 -9.27 -33.66
C GLY A 344 -6.92 -9.63 -33.86
N GLN A 345 -7.24 -10.93 -33.97
CA GLN A 345 -8.60 -11.45 -34.21
C GLN A 345 -9.55 -11.38 -32.98
N GLY A 346 -9.42 -10.35 -32.13
CA GLY A 346 -10.36 -10.13 -31.03
C GLY A 346 -11.74 -9.68 -31.52
N ARG A 347 -12.77 -9.83 -30.67
CA ARG A 347 -14.14 -9.37 -30.97
C ARG A 347 -14.20 -7.87 -31.30
N PHE A 348 -13.31 -7.08 -30.71
CA PHE A 348 -13.16 -5.65 -30.96
C PHE A 348 -11.73 -5.34 -31.38
N ARG A 349 -11.58 -4.64 -32.51
CA ARG A 349 -10.32 -4.00 -32.90
C ARG A 349 -10.06 -2.80 -31.98
N MET A 350 -8.85 -2.71 -31.46
CA MET A 350 -8.38 -1.67 -30.55
C MET A 350 -7.20 -0.95 -31.17
N TRP A 351 -7.22 0.38 -31.08
CA TRP A 351 -6.13 1.23 -31.54
C TRP A 351 -5.50 1.97 -30.37
N ARG A 352 -4.18 2.13 -30.44
CA ARG A 352 -3.37 3.00 -29.58
C ARG A 352 -2.78 4.13 -30.42
N ILE A 353 -2.59 5.31 -29.84
CA ILE A 353 -1.75 6.34 -30.46
C ILE A 353 -0.29 5.88 -30.53
N ASP A 354 0.37 6.17 -31.65
CA ASP A 354 1.78 5.83 -31.84
C ASP A 354 2.65 6.94 -31.22
N ILE A 355 3.14 6.67 -30.01
CA ILE A 355 3.98 7.55 -29.18
C ILE A 355 5.44 7.20 -29.39
#